data_AF-A0A147KDC8-F1
#
_entry.id   AF-A0A147KDC8-F1
#
_cell.length_a   1.000
_cell.length_b   1.000
_cell.length_c   1.000
_cell.angle_alpha   90.00
_cell.angle_beta   90.00
_cell.angle_gamma   90.00
#
_symmetry.space_group_name_H-M   'P 1'
#
loop_
_entity.id
_entity.type
_entity.pdbx_description
1 polymer ?
#
loop_
_entity_poly.entity_id
_entity_poly.type
_entity_poly.pdbx_seq_one_letter_code
_entity_poly.pdbx_strand_id
1 'polypeptide(L)'
;WTRKMIQIRKRHPVFGTGQFTELHASNPSVLAFVREYGNDRMLCVNNLSRFPQPVELDLRRFEGVTPIECTGGVHFPPIGELPYLLTLPGHGFYWFQLPPVPEEQPLANPVADVTATLPEFAPAAPAPVQQSTPRP
;
A
#
# COMPACT_ATOMS: atom_id res chain seq x y z
N TRP A 1 -11.35 0.63 23.68
CA TRP A 1 -10.90 -0.48 22.80
C TRP A 1 -12.08 -1.31 22.26
N THR A 2 -12.90 -1.94 23.11
CA THR A 2 -14.05 -2.78 22.67
C THR A 2 -15.01 -2.10 21.70
N ARG A 3 -15.38 -0.84 21.93
CA ARG A 3 -16.23 -0.05 20.99
C ARG A 3 -15.60 0.08 19.60
N LYS A 4 -14.28 0.28 19.52
CA LYS A 4 -13.54 0.41 18.24
C LYS A 4 -13.55 -0.92 17.49
N MET A 5 -13.31 -2.04 18.18
CA MET A 5 -13.37 -3.39 17.60
C MET A 5 -14.77 -3.74 17.07
N ILE A 6 -15.83 -3.40 17.82
CA ILE A 6 -17.21 -3.58 17.35
C ILE A 6 -17.49 -2.73 16.10
N GLN A 7 -16.99 -1.51 16.07
CA GLN A 7 -17.18 -0.62 14.90
C GLN A 7 -16.46 -1.16 13.66
N ILE A 8 -15.23 -1.67 13.79
CA ILE A 8 -14.51 -2.32 12.69
C ILE A 8 -15.31 -3.54 12.21
N ARG A 9 -15.77 -4.39 13.13
CA ARG A 9 -16.58 -5.57 12.77
C ARG A 9 -17.87 -5.19 12.04
N LYS A 10 -18.54 -4.11 12.44
CA LYS A 10 -19.76 -3.61 11.77
C LYS A 10 -19.50 -3.06 10.36
N ARG A 11 -18.29 -2.54 10.11
CA ARG A 11 -17.88 -2.01 8.79
C ARG A 11 -17.52 -3.11 7.80
N HIS A 12 -17.18 -4.30 8.27
CA HIS A 12 -16.74 -5.42 7.46
C HIS A 12 -17.69 -6.61 7.65
N PRO A 13 -18.76 -6.73 6.83
CA PRO A 13 -19.74 -7.83 6.91
C PRO A 13 -19.10 -9.22 6.82
N VAL A 14 -17.92 -9.31 6.17
CA VAL A 14 -17.11 -10.53 6.02
C VAL A 14 -16.81 -11.25 7.35
N PHE A 15 -16.78 -10.53 8.48
CA PHE A 15 -16.61 -11.16 9.79
C PHE A 15 -17.80 -12.04 10.22
N GLY A 16 -19.01 -11.79 9.71
CA GLY A 16 -20.23 -12.51 10.07
C GLY A 16 -20.65 -13.57 9.05
N THR A 17 -20.43 -13.31 7.76
CA THR A 17 -20.96 -14.14 6.65
C THR A 17 -19.87 -14.71 5.74
N GLY A 18 -18.61 -14.33 5.94
CA GLY A 18 -17.52 -14.76 5.07
C GLY A 18 -17.13 -16.22 5.27
N GLN A 19 -16.76 -16.86 4.15
CA GLN A 19 -16.13 -18.19 4.13
C GLN A 19 -14.84 -18.15 4.93
N PHE A 20 -14.65 -19.14 5.80
CA PHE A 20 -13.46 -19.24 6.64
C PHE A 20 -12.47 -20.19 5.97
N THR A 21 -11.26 -19.70 5.71
CA THR A 21 -10.14 -20.51 5.21
C THR A 21 -8.96 -20.36 6.16
N GLU A 22 -8.57 -21.44 6.81
CA GLU A 22 -7.36 -21.46 7.63
C GLU A 22 -6.13 -21.37 6.73
N LEU A 23 -5.13 -20.60 7.17
CA LEU A 23 -3.85 -20.50 6.47
C LEU A 23 -2.82 -21.36 7.18
N HIS A 24 -1.91 -21.93 6.40
CA HIS A 24 -0.78 -22.67 6.97
C HIS A 24 0.22 -21.68 7.56
N ALA A 25 0.31 -21.66 8.89
CA ALA A 25 1.29 -20.88 9.63
C ALA A 25 2.48 -21.77 10.01
N SER A 26 3.70 -21.27 9.84
CA SER A 26 4.90 -22.01 10.28
C SER A 26 4.98 -22.19 11.81
N ASN A 27 4.29 -21.34 12.57
CA ASN A 27 4.29 -21.34 14.03
C ASN A 27 2.91 -21.75 14.58
N PRO A 28 2.80 -22.88 15.30
CA PRO A 28 1.52 -23.36 15.84
C PRO A 28 0.96 -22.46 16.96
N SER A 29 1.78 -21.58 17.54
CA SER A 29 1.31 -20.58 18.50
C SER A 29 0.55 -19.42 17.86
N VAL A 30 0.58 -19.31 16.52
CA VAL A 30 -0.07 -18.24 15.78
C VAL A 30 -1.16 -18.81 14.89
N LEU A 31 -2.39 -18.39 15.15
CA LEU A 31 -3.55 -18.76 14.34
C LEU A 31 -3.75 -17.70 13.24
N ALA A 32 -3.65 -18.14 11.98
CA ALA A 32 -3.89 -17.30 10.82
C ALA A 32 -5.02 -17.87 9.96
N PHE A 33 -5.94 -17.01 9.54
CA PHE A 33 -7.05 -17.40 8.65
C PHE A 33 -7.54 -16.21 7.84
N VAL A 34 -8.14 -16.50 6.70
CA VAL A 34 -8.82 -15.51 5.85
C VAL A 34 -10.31 -15.72 5.95
N ARG A 35 -11.05 -14.60 5.99
CA ARG A 35 -12.49 -14.58 5.75
C ARG A 35 -12.76 -13.88 4.42
N GLU A 36 -13.58 -14.49 3.58
CA GLU A 36 -13.90 -13.97 2.24
C GLU A 36 -15.41 -13.89 2.02
N TYR A 37 -15.89 -12.75 1.52
CA TYR A 37 -17.27 -12.55 1.12
C TYR A 37 -17.34 -11.62 -0.09
N GLY A 38 -17.49 -12.21 -1.29
CA GLY A 38 -17.41 -11.46 -2.55
C GLY A 38 -16.06 -10.79 -2.72
N ASN A 39 -16.05 -9.46 -2.76
CA ASN A 39 -14.84 -8.65 -2.93
C ASN A 39 -14.21 -8.19 -1.60
N ASP A 40 -14.85 -8.47 -0.45
CA ASP A 40 -14.31 -8.14 0.87
C ASP A 40 -13.57 -9.35 1.42
N ARG A 41 -12.28 -9.16 1.72
CA ARG A 41 -11.38 -10.20 2.20
C ARG A 41 -10.61 -9.69 3.41
N MET A 42 -10.58 -10.50 4.46
CA MET A 42 -10.00 -10.14 5.73
C MET A 42 -9.04 -11.23 6.20
N LEU A 43 -7.76 -10.90 6.28
CA LEU A 43 -6.74 -11.74 6.89
C LEU A 43 -6.66 -11.44 8.39
N CYS A 44 -6.86 -12.46 9.21
CA CYS A 44 -6.76 -12.38 10.66
C CYS A 44 -5.57 -13.21 11.14
N VAL A 45 -4.67 -12.59 11.89
CA VAL A 45 -3.48 -13.25 12.47
C VAL A 45 -3.50 -13.01 13.98
N ASN A 46 -3.51 -14.08 14.78
CA ASN A 46 -3.67 -14.01 16.23
C ASN A 46 -2.56 -14.82 16.91
N ASN A 47 -1.76 -14.17 17.73
CA ASN A 47 -0.78 -14.84 18.57
C ASN A 47 -1.46 -15.35 19.84
N LEU A 48 -1.50 -16.67 20.01
CA LEU A 48 -2.06 -17.32 21.19
C LEU A 48 -1.04 -17.43 22.34
N SER A 49 0.24 -17.20 22.06
CA SER A 49 1.32 -17.15 23.05
C SER A 49 1.34 -15.82 23.79
N ARG A 50 1.77 -15.86 25.05
CA ARG A 50 2.06 -14.66 25.87
C ARG A 50 3.38 -13.98 25.50
N PHE A 51 4.21 -14.63 24.69
CA PHE A 51 5.51 -14.11 24.25
C PHE A 51 5.42 -13.61 22.80
N PRO A 52 6.31 -12.68 22.40
CA PRO A 52 6.45 -12.32 21.00
C PRO A 52 6.76 -13.54 20.14
N GLN A 53 6.12 -13.68 18.99
CA GLN A 53 6.28 -14.80 18.08
C GLN A 53 6.44 -14.32 16.64
N PRO A 54 7.44 -14.81 15.89
CA PRO A 54 7.45 -14.71 14.44
C PRO A 54 6.52 -15.76 13.83
N VAL A 55 5.92 -15.43 12.70
CA VAL A 55 5.16 -16.36 11.86
C VAL A 55 5.45 -16.06 10.39
N GLU A 56 5.59 -17.13 9.60
CA GLU A 56 5.60 -17.04 8.15
C GLU A 56 4.27 -17.58 7.63
N LEU A 57 3.63 -16.82 6.76
CA LEU A 57 2.34 -17.14 6.17
C LEU A 57 2.47 -17.36 4.67
N ASP A 58 1.91 -18.46 4.17
CA ASP A 58 1.75 -18.66 2.73
C ASP A 58 0.55 -17.85 2.23
N LEU A 59 0.85 -16.70 1.58
CA LEU A 59 -0.14 -15.78 1.05
C LEU A 59 -0.11 -15.71 -0.49
N ARG A 60 0.53 -16.65 -1.17
CA ARG A 60 0.70 -16.63 -2.64
C ARG A 60 -0.60 -16.46 -3.43
N ARG A 61 -1.72 -16.93 -2.88
CA ARG A 61 -3.08 -16.71 -3.42
C ARG A 61 -3.46 -15.22 -3.59
N PHE A 62 -2.80 -14.33 -2.86
CA PHE A 62 -3.05 -12.90 -2.81
C PHE A 62 -1.84 -12.09 -3.30
N GLU A 63 -0.99 -12.67 -4.14
CA GLU A 63 0.13 -11.96 -4.75
C GLU A 63 -0.32 -10.65 -5.41
N GLY A 64 0.48 -9.60 -5.26
CA GLY A 64 0.18 -8.26 -5.76
C GLY A 64 -0.79 -7.45 -4.89
N VAL A 65 -1.43 -8.07 -3.89
CA VAL A 65 -2.29 -7.35 -2.94
C VAL A 65 -1.44 -6.64 -1.88
N THR A 66 -1.79 -5.39 -1.60
CA THR A 66 -1.22 -4.62 -0.47
C THR A 66 -2.14 -4.74 0.75
N PRO A 67 -1.73 -5.44 1.83
CA PRO A 67 -2.56 -5.58 3.03
C PRO A 67 -2.68 -4.24 3.77
N ILE A 68 -3.88 -3.93 4.26
CA ILE A 68 -4.16 -2.69 5.00
C ILE A 68 -4.62 -3.04 6.41
N GLU A 69 -3.90 -2.57 7.43
CA GLU A 69 -4.23 -2.83 8.84
C GLU A 69 -5.51 -2.07 9.25
N CYS A 70 -6.50 -2.76 9.79
CA CYS A 70 -7.85 -2.20 10.00
C CYS A 70 -7.98 -1.19 11.16
N THR A 71 -7.04 -1.17 12.12
CA THR A 71 -7.12 -0.32 13.31
C THR A 71 -6.57 1.09 13.06
N GLY A 72 -5.50 1.18 12.28
CA GLY A 72 -4.72 2.38 11.97
C GLY A 72 -4.68 2.73 10.48
N GLY A 73 -5.16 1.85 9.59
CA GLY A 73 -5.19 2.09 8.15
C GLY A 73 -3.80 2.06 7.50
N VAL A 74 -2.82 1.41 8.15
CA VAL A 74 -1.44 1.38 7.67
C VAL A 74 -1.28 0.33 6.58
N HIS A 75 -0.66 0.71 5.47
CA HIS A 75 -0.34 -0.19 4.38
C HIS A 75 0.91 -0.99 4.73
N PHE A 76 0.78 -2.30 4.64
CA PHE A 76 1.88 -3.24 4.81
C PHE A 76 2.54 -3.55 3.46
N PRO A 77 3.78 -4.10 3.44
CA PRO A 77 4.43 -4.49 2.19
C PRO A 77 3.52 -5.37 1.32
N PRO A 78 3.55 -5.19 -0.01
CA PRO A 78 2.75 -6.01 -0.92
C PRO A 78 3.12 -7.49 -0.78
N ILE A 79 2.12 -8.34 -0.94
CA ILE A 79 2.30 -9.79 -0.91
C ILE A 79 2.99 -10.21 -2.22
N GLY A 80 4.10 -10.92 -2.08
CA GLY A 80 4.80 -11.55 -3.20
C GLY A 80 4.71 -13.07 -3.16
N GLU A 81 5.64 -13.72 -3.86
CA GLU A 81 5.76 -15.18 -3.93
C GLU A 81 6.39 -15.82 -2.68
N LEU A 82 7.14 -15.03 -1.90
CA LEU A 82 7.82 -15.50 -0.70
C LEU A 82 6.88 -15.55 0.50
N PRO A 83 7.14 -16.44 1.49
CA PRO A 83 6.39 -16.46 2.74
C PRO A 83 6.36 -15.08 3.41
N TYR A 84 5.15 -14.66 3.79
CA TYR A 84 4.93 -13.35 4.36
C TYR A 84 5.25 -13.37 5.85
N LEU A 85 6.37 -12.76 6.24
CA LEU A 85 6.83 -12.73 7.62
C LEU A 85 6.11 -11.65 8.44
N LEU A 86 5.55 -12.06 9.58
CA LEU A 86 4.98 -11.16 10.58
C LEU A 86 5.55 -11.45 11.96
N THR A 87 5.71 -10.40 12.77
CA THR A 87 6.07 -10.52 14.18
C THR A 87 4.94 -9.93 15.02
N LEU A 88 4.43 -10.73 15.96
CA LEU A 88 3.32 -10.33 16.82
C LEU A 88 3.80 -10.26 18.27
N PRO A 89 3.40 -9.23 19.05
CA PRO A 89 3.62 -9.23 20.49
C PRO A 89 2.81 -10.34 21.16
N GLY A 90 3.09 -10.62 22.43
CA GLY A 90 2.31 -11.58 23.23
C GLY A 90 0.83 -11.22 23.26
N HIS A 91 -0.05 -12.18 22.94
CA HIS A 91 -1.49 -11.97 22.76
C HIS A 91 -1.87 -10.89 21.74
N GLY A 92 -0.93 -10.53 20.85
CA GLY A 92 -1.15 -9.60 19.77
C GLY A 92 -2.00 -10.19 18.66
N PHE A 93 -2.67 -9.33 17.91
CA PHE A 93 -3.42 -9.72 16.73
C PHE A 93 -3.32 -8.63 15.66
N TYR A 94 -3.45 -9.03 14.41
CA TYR A 94 -3.61 -8.14 13.26
C TYR A 94 -4.81 -8.54 12.43
N TRP A 95 -5.57 -7.53 12.03
CA TRP A 95 -6.62 -7.66 11.02
C TRP A 95 -6.21 -6.83 9.82
N PHE A 96 -6.01 -7.51 8.69
CA PHE A 96 -5.67 -6.89 7.43
C PHE A 96 -6.84 -7.02 6.46
N GLN A 97 -7.27 -5.89 5.92
CA GLN A 97 -8.08 -5.89 4.73
C GLN A 97 -7.18 -6.22 3.54
N LEU A 98 -7.60 -7.18 2.73
CA LEU A 98 -6.95 -7.56 1.48
C LEU A 98 -7.81 -7.00 0.33
N PRO A 99 -7.54 -5.76 -0.13
CA PRO A 99 -8.27 -5.21 -1.26
C PRO A 99 -8.05 -6.07 -2.51
N PRO A 100 -8.99 -6.05 -3.47
CA PRO A 100 -8.75 -6.66 -4.77
C PRO A 100 -7.48 -6.05 -5.38
N VAL A 101 -6.70 -6.87 -6.09
CA VAL A 101 -5.58 -6.37 -6.90
C VAL A 101 -6.17 -5.31 -7.83
N PRO A 102 -5.64 -4.07 -7.84
CA PRO A 102 -6.04 -3.10 -8.83
C PRO A 102 -5.78 -3.73 -10.19
N GLU A 103 -6.83 -3.95 -10.98
CA GLU A 103 -6.63 -4.16 -12.41
C GLU A 103 -5.81 -2.95 -12.87
N GLU A 104 -4.61 -3.20 -13.40
CA GLU A 104 -3.81 -2.16 -14.03
C GLU A 104 -4.70 -1.54 -15.11
N GLN A 105 -5.33 -0.40 -14.80
CA GLN A 105 -5.75 0.52 -15.82
C GLN A 105 -4.45 0.81 -16.57
N PRO A 106 -4.37 0.47 -17.88
CA PRO A 106 -3.17 0.77 -18.63
C PRO A 106 -2.93 2.26 -18.44
N LEU A 107 -1.77 2.61 -17.88
CA LEU A 107 -1.32 3.99 -17.82
C LEU A 107 -1.54 4.55 -19.22
N ALA A 108 -2.50 5.47 -19.36
CA ALA A 108 -2.63 6.27 -20.55
C ALA A 108 -1.31 7.02 -20.67
N ASN A 109 -0.43 6.51 -21.54
CA ASN A 109 0.87 7.09 -21.85
C ASN A 109 0.69 8.59 -22.12
N PRO A 110 1.24 9.51 -21.30
CA PRO A 110 1.49 10.85 -21.76
C PRO A 110 2.88 10.84 -22.42
N VAL A 111 2.96 10.41 -23.68
CA VAL A 111 4.13 10.68 -24.52
C VAL A 111 3.70 11.61 -25.66
N ALA A 112 3.62 12.90 -25.32
CA ALA A 112 3.72 14.10 -26.17
C ALA A 112 3.59 15.27 -25.18
N ASP A 113 4.51 16.19 -24.93
CA ASP A 113 5.61 16.76 -25.71
C ASP A 113 6.75 17.13 -24.76
N VAL A 114 7.97 16.67 -25.04
CA VAL A 114 9.19 17.32 -24.52
C VAL A 114 10.12 17.58 -25.70
N THR A 115 9.65 18.40 -26.64
CA THR A 115 10.51 19.02 -27.65
C THR A 115 10.22 20.53 -27.66
N ALA A 116 11.27 21.33 -27.43
CA ALA A 116 11.31 22.80 -27.40
C ALA A 116 10.53 23.46 -26.23
N THR A 117 11.17 24.10 -25.26
CA THR A 117 11.87 25.39 -25.45
C THR A 117 12.78 25.63 -24.25
N LEU A 118 14.10 25.79 -24.48
CA LEU A 118 15.04 26.32 -23.49
C LEU A 118 14.75 27.81 -23.26
N PRO A 119 14.78 28.35 -22.03
CA PRO A 119 14.72 29.79 -21.84
C PRO A 119 16.04 30.42 -22.35
N GLU A 120 15.92 31.26 -23.36
CA GLU A 120 17.03 32.02 -23.95
C GLU A 120 17.55 33.04 -22.93
N PHE A 121 18.77 32.82 -22.45
CA PHE A 121 19.52 33.74 -21.60
C PHE A 121 19.86 34.97 -22.45
N ALA A 122 19.18 36.10 -22.21
CA ALA A 122 19.46 37.37 -22.90
C ALA A 122 20.86 37.91 -22.48
N PRO A 123 21.80 38.15 -23.41
CA PRO A 123 23.01 38.90 -23.10
C PRO A 123 22.72 40.40 -23.11
N ALA A 124 23.29 41.10 -22.12
CA ALA A 124 23.19 42.53 -21.91
C ALA A 124 23.58 43.36 -23.16
N ALA A 125 22.77 44.36 -23.49
CA ALA A 125 23.03 45.31 -24.56
C ALA A 125 24.25 46.21 -24.23
N PRO A 126 25.20 46.41 -25.17
CA PRO A 126 26.23 47.43 -25.03
C PRO A 126 25.69 48.84 -25.38
N ALA A 127 26.17 49.84 -24.64
CA ALA A 127 25.80 51.24 -24.76
C ALA A 127 26.06 51.86 -26.15
N PRO A 128 25.25 52.84 -26.60
CA PRO A 128 25.40 53.43 -27.92
C PRO A 128 26.60 54.40 -28.00
N VAL A 129 27.51 54.12 -28.94
CA VAL A 129 28.56 55.04 -29.39
C VAL A 129 27.93 56.12 -30.27
N GLN A 130 27.95 57.37 -29.81
CA GLN A 130 27.56 58.54 -30.61
C GLN A 130 28.59 58.78 -31.71
N GLN A 131 28.18 58.59 -32.97
CA GLN A 131 28.90 59.10 -34.13
C GLN A 131 28.54 60.57 -34.36
N SER A 132 29.58 61.38 -34.43
CA SER A 132 29.58 62.82 -34.70
C SER A 132 29.05 63.17 -36.09
N THR A 133 28.08 64.08 -36.17
CA THR A 133 27.77 64.85 -37.39
C THR A 133 28.54 66.18 -37.37
N PRO A 134 29.27 66.57 -38.43
CA PRO A 134 29.84 67.90 -38.56
C PRO A 134 28.76 68.94 -38.97
N ARG A 135 28.84 70.14 -38.37
CA ARG A 135 28.07 71.35 -38.77
C ARG A 135 28.84 72.09 -39.90
N PRO A 136 28.16 72.99 -40.66
CA PRO A 136 28.72 73.65 -41.84
C PRO A 136 29.82 74.67 -41.52
#